data_AF-A0A6C2U4F8-F1
#
_entry.id   AF-A0A6C2U4F8-F1
#
_cell.length_a   1.000
_cell.length_b   1.000
_cell.length_c   1.000
_cell.angle_alpha   90.00
_cell.angle_beta   90.00
_cell.angle_gamma   90.00
#
_symmetry.space_group_name_H-M   'P 1'
#
loop_
_entity.id
_entity.type
_entity.pdbx_description
1 polymer ?
#
loop_
_entity_poly.entity_id
_entity_poly.type
_entity_poly.pdbx_seq_one_letter_code
_entity_poly.pdbx_strand_id
1 'polypeptide(L)'
;MNSIDDLLQPYSELETAIRGLMAKLFSDTCGMCTACCCRADICEEATDSAFLLKLLERQGLKADAMDERFGWLDLHGCSLEYGRPPICYEFFCDELLARLPDEESRVSARVLGKLLDHVGQKALGGWHLVEVMEAEDLAKVDLGGVSRRLEEAMAAYEVIEHYAQSGRLSKADHEILDAIKLDIP
;
A
#
# COMPACT_ATOMS: atom_id res chain seq x y z
N MET A 1 -2.07 11.33 -18.10
CA MET A 1 -1.50 11.76 -16.82
C MET A 1 -0.34 12.68 -17.14
N ASN A 2 -0.51 13.97 -16.88
CA ASN A 2 0.42 15.03 -17.23
C ASN A 2 1.03 15.70 -15.99
N SER A 3 0.51 15.40 -14.79
CA SER A 3 1.00 15.89 -13.51
C SER A 3 1.00 14.79 -12.45
N ILE A 4 1.83 14.96 -11.41
CA ILE A 4 1.80 14.14 -10.19
C ILE A 4 0.41 14.15 -9.53
N ASP A 5 -0.33 15.25 -9.66
CA ASP A 5 -1.65 15.39 -9.07
C ASP A 5 -2.69 14.45 -9.71
N ASP A 6 -2.46 14.04 -10.98
CA ASP A 6 -3.31 13.07 -11.68
C ASP A 6 -3.18 11.66 -11.08
N LEU A 7 -2.09 11.37 -10.36
CA LEU A 7 -1.87 10.08 -9.69
C LEU A 7 -2.57 10.01 -8.33
N LEU A 8 -2.83 11.14 -7.68
CA LEU A 8 -3.31 11.16 -6.28
C LEU A 8 -4.65 10.44 -6.12
N GLN A 9 -5.60 10.67 -7.04
CA GLN A 9 -6.91 10.02 -6.98
C GLN A 9 -6.79 8.49 -7.18
N PRO A 10 -6.28 7.97 -8.30
CA PRO A 10 -6.23 6.53 -8.52
C PRO A 10 -5.33 5.80 -7.51
N TYR A 11 -4.26 6.45 -7.02
CA TYR A 11 -3.45 5.91 -5.92
C TYR A 11 -4.27 5.76 -4.63
N SER A 12 -5.00 6.81 -4.22
CA SER A 12 -5.84 6.77 -3.02
C SER A 12 -6.98 5.75 -3.10
N GLU A 13 -7.54 5.55 -4.30
CA GLU A 13 -8.57 4.53 -4.56
C GLU A 13 -8.00 3.12 -4.40
N LEU A 14 -6.83 2.85 -5.00
CA LEU A 14 -6.15 1.58 -4.86
C LEU A 14 -5.78 1.30 -3.39
N GLU A 15 -5.19 2.26 -2.69
CA GLU A 15 -4.83 2.11 -1.27
C GLU A 15 -6.06 1.84 -0.39
N THR A 16 -7.17 2.54 -0.64
CA THR A 16 -8.43 2.33 0.08
C THR A 16 -8.98 0.93 -0.19
N ALA A 17 -8.92 0.46 -1.43
CA ALA A 17 -9.37 -0.87 -1.83
C ALA A 17 -8.52 -1.96 -1.17
N ILE A 18 -7.19 -1.82 -1.20
CA ILE A 18 -6.24 -2.70 -0.50
C ILE A 18 -6.57 -2.78 0.99
N ARG A 19 -6.73 -1.63 1.66
CA ARG A 19 -7.08 -1.59 3.08
C ARG A 19 -8.41 -2.32 3.33
N GLY A 20 -9.41 -2.10 2.49
CA GLY A 20 -10.71 -2.75 2.59
C GLY A 20 -10.60 -4.27 2.49
N LEU A 21 -9.81 -4.78 1.54
CA LEU A 21 -9.60 -6.21 1.37
C LEU A 21 -8.77 -6.82 2.52
N MET A 22 -7.70 -6.14 2.96
CA MET A 22 -6.92 -6.58 4.12
C MET A 22 -7.76 -6.65 5.39
N ALA A 23 -8.62 -5.65 5.63
CA ALA A 23 -9.53 -5.67 6.76
C ALA A 23 -10.45 -6.90 6.69
N LYS A 24 -11.01 -7.23 5.52
CA LYS A 24 -11.85 -8.44 5.36
C LYS A 24 -11.07 -9.74 5.60
N LEU A 25 -9.81 -9.81 5.19
CA LEU A 25 -8.98 -11.02 5.34
C LEU A 25 -8.50 -11.21 6.78
N PHE A 26 -8.26 -10.12 7.52
CA PHE A 26 -7.50 -10.17 8.77
C PHE A 26 -8.17 -9.54 9.99
N SER A 27 -9.34 -8.90 9.88
CA SER A 27 -9.99 -8.18 11.01
C SER A 27 -10.11 -9.03 12.26
N ASP A 28 -10.55 -10.28 12.11
CA ASP A 28 -10.81 -11.17 13.24
C ASP A 28 -9.50 -11.56 13.94
N THR A 29 -8.41 -11.65 13.19
CA THR A 29 -7.11 -12.04 13.72
C THR A 29 -6.38 -10.85 14.34
N CYS A 30 -6.26 -9.76 13.59
CA CYS A 30 -5.54 -8.58 14.03
C CYS A 30 -6.30 -7.84 15.14
N GLY A 31 -7.63 -7.78 15.08
CA GLY A 31 -8.47 -7.10 16.07
C GLY A 31 -8.46 -7.75 17.46
N MET A 32 -8.12 -9.04 17.55
CA MET A 32 -7.92 -9.75 18.82
C MET A 32 -6.47 -9.67 19.33
N CYS A 33 -5.54 -9.16 18.52
CA CYS A 33 -4.13 -9.08 18.87
C CYS A 33 -3.88 -7.87 19.79
N THR A 34 -3.16 -8.07 20.89
CA THR A 34 -2.71 -6.99 21.77
C THR A 34 -1.35 -6.42 21.38
N ALA A 35 -0.67 -7.01 20.40
CA ALA A 35 0.59 -6.52 19.88
C ALA A 35 0.34 -5.36 18.90
N CYS A 36 0.91 -4.19 19.19
CA CYS A 36 0.90 -3.06 18.26
C CYS A 36 2.07 -3.21 17.27
N CYS A 37 1.76 -3.57 16.03
CA CYS A 37 2.75 -3.64 14.95
C CYS A 37 2.99 -2.27 14.28
N CYS A 38 2.06 -1.33 14.42
CA CYS A 38 2.22 0.04 13.97
C CYS A 38 3.29 0.74 14.80
N ARG A 39 4.19 1.47 14.15
CA ARG A 39 5.23 2.26 14.79
C ARG A 39 5.20 3.70 14.29
N ALA A 40 5.44 4.66 15.19
CA ALA A 40 5.42 6.08 14.85
C ALA A 40 6.56 6.47 13.89
N ASP A 41 7.73 5.83 13.99
CA ASP A 41 8.87 6.06 13.09
C ASP A 41 8.55 5.72 11.63
N ILE A 42 7.71 4.70 11.38
CA ILE A 42 7.21 4.41 10.04
C ILE A 42 6.33 5.55 9.53
N CYS A 43 5.55 6.19 10.41
CA CYS A 43 4.64 7.27 10.04
C CYS A 43 5.37 8.57 9.63
N GLU A 44 6.64 8.73 9.99
CA GLU A 44 7.47 9.88 9.58
C GLU A 44 7.58 9.97 8.05
N GLU A 45 7.63 8.83 7.34
CA GLU A 45 7.63 8.84 5.87
C GLU A 45 6.35 9.50 5.31
N ALA A 46 5.21 9.34 5.99
CA ALA A 46 3.95 9.99 5.59
C ALA A 46 4.04 11.52 5.67
N THR A 47 4.83 12.04 6.61
CA THR A 47 4.99 13.48 6.84
C THR A 47 6.18 14.09 6.12
N ASP A 48 7.17 13.28 5.73
CA ASP A 48 8.40 13.76 5.10
C ASP A 48 8.37 13.60 3.57
N SER A 49 7.64 12.60 3.07
CA SER A 49 7.48 12.38 1.63
C SER A 49 6.67 13.50 0.99
N ALA A 50 7.22 14.16 -0.03
CA ALA A 50 6.49 15.17 -0.80
C ALA A 50 5.23 14.61 -1.47
N PHE A 51 5.26 13.34 -1.87
CA PHE A 51 4.09 12.68 -2.47
C PHE A 51 3.02 12.34 -1.41
N LEU A 52 3.39 11.76 -0.27
CA LEU A 52 2.42 11.41 0.78
C LEU A 52 1.85 12.66 1.46
N LEU A 53 2.63 13.73 1.60
CA LEU A 53 2.13 15.03 2.09
C LEU A 53 0.97 15.55 1.24
N LYS A 54 1.05 15.44 -0.09
CA LYS A 54 -0.07 15.81 -0.98
C LYS A 54 -1.33 14.96 -0.71
N LEU A 55 -1.16 13.69 -0.36
CA LEU A 55 -2.28 12.82 0.03
C LEU A 55 -2.84 13.18 1.41
N LEU A 56 -2.00 13.58 2.38
CA LEU A 56 -2.45 14.08 3.68
C LEU A 56 -3.24 15.39 3.54
N GLU A 57 -2.74 16.34 2.76
CA GLU A 57 -3.41 17.62 2.52
C GLU A 57 -4.80 17.43 1.89
N ARG A 58 -4.96 16.46 0.99
CA ARG A 58 -6.26 16.11 0.38
C ARG A 58 -7.28 15.58 1.40
N GLN A 59 -6.81 14.99 2.50
CA GLN A 59 -7.66 14.58 3.62
C GLN A 59 -7.96 15.75 4.58
N GLY A 60 -7.36 16.93 4.36
CA GLY A 60 -7.42 18.05 5.29
C GLY A 60 -6.53 17.86 6.53
N LEU A 61 -5.60 16.91 6.48
CA LEU A 61 -4.62 16.65 7.54
C LEU A 61 -3.34 17.44 7.30
N LYS A 62 -2.62 17.71 8.39
CA LYS A 62 -1.32 18.38 8.37
C LYS A 62 -0.29 17.48 9.03
N ALA A 63 0.98 17.59 8.62
CA ALA A 63 2.07 16.82 9.21
C ALA A 63 2.19 17.00 10.73
N ASP A 64 1.96 18.22 11.24
CA ASP A 64 2.02 18.55 12.66
C ASP A 64 0.86 17.97 13.50
N ALA A 65 -0.13 17.34 12.86
CA ALA A 65 -1.22 16.64 13.53
C ALA A 65 -0.87 15.20 13.92
N MET A 66 0.27 14.67 13.45
CA MET A 66 0.73 13.33 13.82
C MET A 66 1.16 13.30 15.29
N ASP A 67 0.72 12.27 16.03
CA ASP A 67 1.16 12.07 17.41
C ASP A 67 2.60 11.52 17.43
N GLU A 68 3.51 12.15 18.18
CA GLU A 68 4.92 11.73 18.23
C GLU A 68 5.11 10.30 18.75
N ARG A 69 4.18 9.80 19.59
CA ARG A 69 4.31 8.50 20.25
C ARG A 69 3.56 7.41 19.51
N PHE A 70 2.40 7.73 18.95
CA PHE A 70 1.48 6.78 18.33
C PHE A 70 1.36 6.95 16.82
N GLY A 71 2.02 7.96 16.24
CA GLY A 71 1.91 8.29 14.82
C GLY A 71 0.48 8.68 14.48
N TRP A 72 -0.10 8.00 13.48
CA TRP A 72 -1.50 8.15 13.09
C TRP A 72 -2.44 7.14 13.75
N LEU A 73 -2.01 6.42 14.79
CA LEU A 73 -2.83 5.39 15.44
C LEU A 73 -3.81 6.00 16.46
N ASP A 74 -5.08 5.60 16.38
CA ASP A 74 -6.12 5.89 17.38
C ASP A 74 -6.75 4.61 17.95
N LEU A 75 -7.85 4.74 18.72
CA LEU A 75 -8.57 3.61 19.33
C LEU A 75 -9.22 2.66 18.31
N HIS A 76 -9.34 3.07 17.05
CA HIS A 76 -9.90 2.33 15.92
C HIS A 76 -8.82 1.89 14.92
N GLY A 77 -7.56 2.22 15.16
CA GLY A 77 -6.39 1.83 14.37
C GLY A 77 -5.80 3.00 13.58
N CYS A 78 -5.29 2.70 12.39
CA CYS A 78 -4.87 3.65 11.36
C CYS A 78 -5.87 4.79 11.10
N SER A 79 -5.68 6.02 11.61
CA SER A 79 -6.60 7.14 11.32
C SER A 79 -6.49 7.68 9.88
N LEU A 80 -5.39 7.40 9.17
CA LEU A 80 -5.24 7.78 7.76
C LEU A 80 -6.20 7.00 6.87
N GLU A 81 -7.00 7.73 6.08
CA GLU A 81 -7.86 7.15 5.04
C GLU A 81 -7.06 6.69 3.82
N TYR A 82 -5.95 7.36 3.53
CA TYR A 82 -4.92 6.99 2.55
C TYR A 82 -3.64 7.79 2.84
N GLY A 83 -2.60 7.62 2.03
CA GLY A 83 -1.29 8.24 2.26
C GLY A 83 -0.44 7.52 3.29
N ARG A 84 -0.69 6.22 3.53
CA ARG A 84 0.17 5.41 4.39
C ARG A 84 1.44 5.00 3.62
N PRO A 85 2.58 4.93 4.31
CA PRO A 85 3.79 4.28 3.83
C PRO A 85 3.51 2.88 3.25
N PRO A 86 4.07 2.49 2.09
CA PRO A 86 3.86 1.16 1.52
C PRO A 86 4.20 0.02 2.50
N ILE A 87 5.21 0.21 3.35
CA ILE A 87 5.61 -0.76 4.37
C ILE A 87 4.48 -1.10 5.36
N CYS A 88 3.49 -0.21 5.55
CA CYS A 88 2.31 -0.49 6.38
C CYS A 88 1.45 -1.64 5.84
N TYR A 89 1.57 -1.97 4.55
CA TYR A 89 0.82 -3.03 3.89
C TYR A 89 1.65 -4.30 3.65
N GLU A 90 2.98 -4.16 3.55
CA GLU A 90 3.86 -5.30 3.26
C GLU A 90 4.10 -6.21 4.46
N PHE A 91 3.97 -5.68 5.68
CA PHE A 91 4.26 -6.44 6.89
C PHE A 91 3.12 -7.39 7.30
N PHE A 92 3.35 -8.69 7.14
CA PHE A 92 2.50 -9.74 7.71
C PHE A 92 3.26 -10.51 8.78
N CYS A 93 2.67 -10.66 9.97
CA CYS A 93 3.22 -11.58 10.97
C CYS A 93 2.93 -13.05 10.60
N ASP A 94 3.75 -13.96 11.09
CA ASP A 94 3.63 -15.39 10.78
C ASP A 94 2.25 -15.94 11.19
N GLU A 95 1.66 -15.46 12.28
CA GLU A 95 0.34 -15.86 12.75
C GLU A 95 -0.81 -15.41 11.84
N LEU A 96 -0.64 -14.30 11.10
CA LEU A 96 -1.61 -13.86 10.10
C LEU A 96 -1.56 -14.78 8.88
N LEU A 97 -0.35 -15.03 8.36
CA LEU A 97 -0.16 -15.87 7.18
C LEU A 97 -0.52 -17.34 7.45
N ALA A 98 -0.21 -17.85 8.65
CA ALA A 98 -0.52 -19.23 9.03
C ALA A 98 -2.02 -19.53 9.12
N ARG A 99 -2.87 -18.50 9.21
CA ARG A 99 -4.34 -18.65 9.20
C ARG A 99 -4.95 -18.73 7.81
N LEU A 100 -4.19 -18.39 6.78
CA LEU A 100 -4.64 -18.53 5.41
C LEU A 100 -4.65 -20.01 5.01
N PRO A 101 -5.69 -20.46 4.28
CA PRO A 101 -6.01 -21.89 4.13
C PRO A 101 -4.95 -22.68 3.36
N ASP A 102 -4.25 -22.04 2.43
CA ASP A 102 -3.29 -22.67 1.54
C ASP A 102 -2.19 -21.69 1.11
N GLU A 103 -1.22 -22.20 0.35
CA GLU A 103 -0.08 -21.42 -0.12
C GLU A 103 -0.48 -20.36 -1.13
N GLU A 104 -1.47 -20.65 -1.99
CA GLU A 104 -1.97 -19.70 -2.99
C GLU A 104 -2.59 -18.47 -2.31
N SER A 105 -3.30 -18.67 -1.21
CA SER A 105 -3.82 -17.60 -0.36
C SER A 105 -2.71 -16.78 0.28
N ARG A 106 -1.66 -17.43 0.78
CA ARG A 106 -0.49 -16.74 1.39
C ARG A 106 0.26 -15.91 0.35
N VAL A 107 0.49 -16.45 -0.84
CA VAL A 107 1.12 -15.72 -1.96
C VAL A 107 0.25 -14.53 -2.36
N SER A 108 -1.06 -14.73 -2.54
CA SER A 108 -1.98 -13.66 -2.92
C SER A 108 -2.02 -12.52 -1.88
N ALA A 109 -1.99 -12.86 -0.59
CA ALA A 109 -1.90 -11.88 0.49
C ALA A 109 -0.57 -11.09 0.45
N ARG A 110 0.55 -11.76 0.19
CA ARG A 110 1.86 -11.09 0.04
C ARG A 110 1.87 -10.16 -1.17
N VAL A 111 1.29 -10.57 -2.30
CA VAL A 111 1.14 -9.71 -3.49
C VAL A 111 0.29 -8.49 -3.16
N LEU A 112 -0.84 -8.68 -2.46
CA LEU A 112 -1.71 -7.59 -2.01
C LEU A 112 -0.93 -6.55 -1.18
N GLY A 113 -0.06 -7.00 -0.27
CA GLY A 113 0.79 -6.11 0.53
C GLY A 113 1.86 -5.36 -0.25
N LYS A 114 2.29 -5.91 -1.39
CA LYS A 114 3.33 -5.32 -2.25
C LYS A 114 2.81 -4.35 -3.31
N LEU A 115 1.49 -4.22 -3.48
CA LEU A 115 0.93 -3.43 -4.59
C LEU A 115 1.39 -1.97 -4.54
N LEU A 116 1.34 -1.29 -3.39
CA LEU A 116 1.76 0.11 -3.30
C LEU A 116 3.27 0.31 -3.46
N ASP A 117 4.06 -0.65 -2.96
CA ASP A 117 5.52 -0.67 -3.20
C ASP A 117 5.79 -0.78 -4.71
N HIS A 118 5.12 -1.71 -5.40
CA HIS A 118 5.26 -1.86 -6.85
C HIS A 118 4.95 -0.55 -7.58
N VAL A 119 3.89 0.18 -7.20
CA VAL A 119 3.55 1.46 -7.85
C VAL A 119 4.71 2.45 -7.79
N GLY A 120 5.30 2.63 -6.61
CA GLY A 120 6.30 3.68 -6.40
C GLY A 120 7.71 3.31 -6.85
N GLN A 121 8.02 2.05 -7.12
CA GLN A 121 9.37 1.62 -7.53
C GLN A 121 9.92 2.43 -8.73
N LYS A 122 11.19 2.86 -8.64
CA LYS A 122 11.92 3.55 -9.73
C LYS A 122 11.17 4.80 -10.24
N ALA A 123 10.55 5.56 -9.35
CA ALA A 123 9.87 6.81 -9.68
C ALA A 123 10.85 7.90 -10.10
N LEU A 124 12.04 8.00 -9.47
CA LEU A 124 13.04 9.02 -9.80
C LEU A 124 14.46 8.47 -9.67
N GLY A 125 15.17 8.22 -10.77
CA GLY A 125 16.58 7.82 -10.72
C GLY A 125 16.89 6.58 -9.87
N GLY A 126 15.93 5.67 -9.73
CA GLY A 126 16.01 4.46 -8.88
C GLY A 126 15.33 4.59 -7.52
N TRP A 127 15.00 5.80 -7.09
CA TRP A 127 14.27 6.07 -5.85
C TRP A 127 12.81 5.67 -5.97
N HIS A 128 12.24 5.23 -4.87
CA HIS A 128 10.81 4.96 -4.75
C HIS A 128 10.02 6.27 -4.64
N LEU A 129 8.76 6.28 -5.09
CA LEU A 129 7.91 7.49 -5.13
C LEU A 129 7.77 8.17 -3.77
N VAL A 130 7.58 7.37 -2.72
CA VAL A 130 7.44 7.90 -1.36
C VAL A 130 8.77 8.34 -0.74
N GLU A 131 9.91 7.98 -1.32
CA GLU A 131 11.22 8.46 -0.86
C GLU A 131 11.58 9.84 -1.43
N VAL A 132 10.75 10.41 -2.31
CA VAL A 132 10.95 11.77 -2.84
C VAL A 132 10.52 12.79 -1.79
N MET A 133 11.51 13.46 -1.18
CA MET A 133 11.28 14.40 -0.06
C MET A 133 11.00 15.84 -0.49
N GLU A 134 11.55 16.27 -1.64
CA GLU A 134 11.42 17.66 -2.11
C GLU A 134 10.30 17.80 -3.14
N ALA A 135 9.47 18.83 -2.99
CA ALA A 135 8.33 19.07 -3.87
C ALA A 135 8.75 19.35 -5.33
N GLU A 136 9.90 19.98 -5.53
CA GLU A 136 10.47 20.28 -6.85
C GLU A 136 10.91 19.01 -7.60
N ASP A 137 11.26 17.95 -6.86
CA ASP A 137 11.70 16.68 -7.43
C ASP A 137 10.52 15.83 -7.91
N LEU A 138 9.30 16.05 -7.38
CA LEU A 138 8.08 15.42 -7.91
C LEU A 138 7.85 15.76 -9.39
N ALA A 139 8.28 16.94 -9.84
CA ALA A 139 8.17 17.34 -11.25
C ALA A 139 9.09 16.53 -12.18
N LYS A 140 10.08 15.81 -11.62
CA LYS A 140 11.06 14.99 -12.35
C LYS A 140 10.71 13.50 -12.34
N VAL A 141 9.68 13.10 -11.60
CA VAL A 141 9.22 11.71 -11.52
C VAL A 141 8.86 11.18 -12.91
N ASP A 142 9.23 9.93 -13.18
CA ASP A 142 8.77 9.19 -14.35
C ASP A 142 7.29 8.84 -14.20
N LEU A 143 6.43 9.82 -14.49
CA LEU A 143 4.98 9.68 -14.41
C LEU A 143 4.49 8.52 -15.28
N GLY A 144 5.05 8.33 -16.48
CA GLY A 144 4.66 7.23 -17.37
C GLY A 144 4.95 5.86 -16.75
N GLY A 145 6.11 5.72 -16.11
CA GLY A 145 6.47 4.52 -15.35
C GLY A 145 5.55 4.27 -14.16
N VAL A 146 5.28 5.30 -13.35
CA VAL A 146 4.42 5.18 -12.16
C VAL A 146 2.98 4.84 -12.56
N SER A 147 2.43 5.53 -13.57
CA SER A 147 1.09 5.27 -14.10
C SER A 147 0.95 3.83 -14.59
N ARG A 148 1.92 3.32 -15.35
CA ARG A 148 1.90 1.93 -15.81
C ARG A 148 1.89 0.94 -14.64
N ARG A 149 2.73 1.17 -13.63
CA ARG A 149 2.77 0.29 -12.43
C ARG A 149 1.50 0.39 -11.59
N LEU A 150 0.85 1.55 -11.57
CA LEU A 150 -0.46 1.73 -10.96
C LEU A 150 -1.53 0.90 -11.68
N GLU A 151 -1.56 0.93 -13.01
CA GLU A 151 -2.47 0.08 -13.81
C GLU A 151 -2.22 -1.41 -13.57
N GLU A 152 -0.95 -1.83 -13.52
CA GLU A 152 -0.56 -3.21 -13.19
C GLU A 152 -1.02 -3.60 -11.78
N ALA A 153 -0.84 -2.73 -10.79
CA ALA A 153 -1.25 -2.97 -9.41
C ALA A 153 -2.79 -3.03 -9.27
N MET A 154 -3.53 -2.20 -10.00
CA MET A 154 -5.00 -2.27 -10.05
C MET A 154 -5.48 -3.59 -10.67
N ALA A 155 -4.88 -4.04 -11.77
CA ALA A 155 -5.20 -5.34 -12.37
C ALA A 155 -4.90 -6.51 -11.42
N ALA A 156 -3.77 -6.46 -10.72
CA ALA A 156 -3.43 -7.45 -9.71
C ALA A 156 -4.41 -7.43 -8.51
N TYR A 157 -4.83 -6.24 -8.06
CA TYR A 157 -5.87 -6.11 -7.03
C TYR A 157 -7.18 -6.79 -7.45
N GLU A 158 -7.66 -6.52 -8.67
CA GLU A 158 -8.92 -7.11 -9.18
C GLU A 158 -8.85 -8.64 -9.19
N VAL A 159 -7.72 -9.19 -9.61
CA VAL A 159 -7.45 -10.64 -9.58
C VAL A 159 -7.53 -11.18 -8.14
N ILE A 160 -6.85 -10.53 -7.19
CA ILE A 160 -6.82 -10.98 -5.78
C ILE A 160 -8.20 -10.87 -5.14
N GLU A 161 -8.94 -9.79 -5.42
CA GLU A 161 -10.31 -9.61 -4.92
C GLU A 161 -11.25 -10.70 -5.47
N HIS A 162 -11.15 -11.00 -6.77
CA HIS A 162 -11.91 -12.09 -7.39
C HIS A 162 -11.52 -13.46 -6.79
N TYR A 163 -10.24 -13.70 -6.55
CA TYR A 163 -9.77 -14.91 -5.88
C TYR A 163 -10.31 -15.04 -4.47
N ALA A 164 -10.32 -13.97 -3.68
CA ALA A 164 -10.87 -13.98 -2.33
C ALA A 164 -12.37 -14.36 -2.28
N GLN A 165 -13.10 -14.12 -3.38
CA GLN A 165 -14.52 -14.47 -3.51
C GLN A 165 -14.75 -15.86 -4.10
N SER A 166 -13.92 -16.28 -5.06
CA SER A 166 -14.12 -17.49 -5.86
C SER A 166 -13.28 -18.69 -5.41
N GLY A 167 -12.19 -18.44 -4.70
CA GLY A 167 -11.17 -19.43 -4.32
C GLY A 167 -10.41 -20.03 -5.50
N ARG A 168 -10.36 -19.36 -6.66
CA ARG A 168 -9.74 -19.89 -7.88
C ARG A 168 -8.96 -18.82 -8.64
N LEU A 169 -7.73 -19.17 -9.03
CA LEU A 169 -6.94 -18.43 -10.00
C LEU A 169 -6.83 -19.23 -11.31
N SER A 170 -7.03 -18.54 -12.42
CA SER A 170 -6.72 -19.05 -13.75
C SER A 170 -5.25 -18.81 -14.07
N LYS A 171 -4.74 -19.47 -15.13
CA LYS A 171 -3.38 -19.23 -15.60
C LYS A 171 -3.13 -17.75 -15.97
N ALA A 172 -4.12 -17.09 -16.56
CA ALA A 172 -4.00 -15.67 -16.90
C ALA A 172 -3.91 -14.79 -15.64
N ASP A 173 -4.59 -15.19 -14.56
CA ASP A 173 -4.51 -14.50 -13.28
C ASP A 173 -3.10 -14.60 -12.69
N HIS A 174 -2.48 -15.80 -12.72
CA HIS A 174 -1.09 -15.96 -12.30
C HIS A 174 -0.12 -15.08 -13.11
N GLU A 175 -0.31 -14.98 -14.43
CA GLU A 175 0.50 -14.11 -15.29
C GLU A 175 0.40 -12.62 -14.91
N ILE A 176 -0.78 -12.17 -14.44
CA ILE A 176 -0.97 -10.81 -13.92
C ILE A 176 -0.26 -10.63 -12.58
N LEU A 177 -0.40 -11.58 -11.66
CA LEU A 177 0.21 -11.50 -10.33
C LEU A 177 1.74 -11.56 -10.39
N ASP A 178 2.32 -12.32 -11.33
CA ASP A 178 3.77 -12.44 -11.54
C ASP A 178 4.44 -11.11 -11.94
N ALA A 179 3.66 -10.12 -12.40
CA ALA A 179 4.16 -8.78 -12.66
C ALA A 179 4.56 -8.05 -11.36
N ILE A 180 3.95 -8.42 -10.23
CA ILE A 180 4.25 -7.88 -8.91
C ILE A 180 5.31 -8.75 -8.26
N LYS A 181 6.55 -8.24 -8.24
CA LYS A 181 7.68 -9.01 -7.72
C LYS A 181 7.60 -9.12 -6.20
N LEU A 182 7.54 -10.35 -5.72
CA LEU A 182 7.77 -10.65 -4.32
C LEU A 182 9.29 -10.80 -4.09
N ASP A 183 9.82 -10.06 -3.13
CA ASP A 183 11.14 -10.34 -2.58
C ASP A 183 10.99 -11.57 -1.68
N ILE A 184 11.11 -12.76 -2.27
CA ILE A 184 11.08 -14.00 -1.51
C ILE A 184 12.47 -14.18 -0.88
N PRO A 185 12.62 -14.18 0.45
CA PRO A 185 13.88 -14.53 1.10
C PRO A 185 14.30 -15.98 0.83
#